data_AF-A0A2V5W9V1-F1
#
_entry.id   AF-A0A2V5W9V1-F1
#
_cell.length_a   1.000
_cell.length_b   1.000
_cell.length_c   1.000
_cell.angle_alpha   90.00
_cell.angle_beta   90.00
_cell.angle_gamma   90.00
#
_symmetry.space_group_name_H-M   'P 1'
#
loop_
_entity.id
_entity.type
_entity.pdbx_description
1 polymer ?
#
loop_
_entity_poly.entity_id
_entity_poly.type
_entity_poly.pdbx_seq_one_letter_code
_entity_poly.pdbx_strand_id
1 'polypeptide(L)'
;MIRTAAVTAEDVGFPMAAQAARLLRQTEGRKDEEVALITSAPRAELKAQRWLRLNRAGWGIESGLHQRLDVSYNDDRCRVQSDNGMWVLGMFRRIANSLFMEWRAAQRRPDHVTTTDFQSLMAQDHRAAALRLVLNKRPSLKRLS
;
A
#
# COMPACT_ATOMS: atom_id res chain seq x y z
N MET A 1 -20.75 -7.52 -9.89
CA MET A 1 -20.44 -8.67 -10.79
C MET A 1 -19.27 -8.28 -11.70
N ILE A 2 -18.37 -9.22 -12.07
CA ILE A 2 -17.30 -8.98 -13.06
C ILE A 2 -17.46 -9.91 -14.26
N ARG A 3 -17.22 -9.40 -15.46
CA ARG A 3 -17.13 -10.16 -16.71
C ARG A 3 -15.76 -9.92 -17.33
N THR A 4 -15.09 -10.97 -17.82
CA THR A 4 -13.76 -10.84 -18.43
C THR A 4 -13.71 -11.49 -19.81
N ALA A 5 -12.94 -10.91 -20.72
CA ALA A 5 -12.76 -11.36 -22.10
C ALA A 5 -11.29 -11.27 -22.50
N ALA A 6 -10.81 -12.22 -23.30
CA ALA A 6 -9.55 -12.01 -24.02
C ALA A 6 -9.82 -10.94 -25.08
N VAL A 7 -8.85 -10.07 -25.31
CA VAL A 7 -8.92 -8.99 -26.31
C VAL A 7 -7.55 -8.84 -26.94
N THR A 8 -7.49 -8.31 -28.15
CA THR A 8 -6.26 -7.80 -28.76
C THR A 8 -6.08 -6.31 -28.46
N ALA A 9 -4.94 -5.75 -28.86
CA ALA A 9 -4.70 -4.31 -28.76
C ALA A 9 -5.69 -3.52 -29.63
N GLU A 10 -6.03 -4.05 -30.81
CA GLU A 10 -6.97 -3.45 -31.77
C GLU A 10 -8.40 -3.46 -31.24
N ASP A 11 -8.83 -4.53 -30.56
CA ASP A 11 -10.18 -4.65 -29.99
C ASP A 11 -10.53 -3.52 -29.01
N VAL A 12 -9.52 -3.01 -28.28
CA VAL A 12 -9.70 -1.99 -27.22
C VAL A 12 -8.93 -0.70 -27.46
N GLY A 13 -8.19 -0.59 -28.57
CA GLY A 13 -7.36 0.57 -28.89
C GLY A 13 -6.24 0.84 -27.86
N PHE A 14 -5.72 -0.19 -27.20
CA PHE A 14 -4.69 -0.04 -26.16
C PHE A 14 -3.51 -1.01 -26.39
N PRO A 15 -2.27 -0.52 -26.54
CA PRO A 15 -1.12 -1.37 -26.79
C PRO A 15 -0.93 -2.46 -25.73
N MET A 16 -0.57 -3.66 -26.19
CA MET A 16 -0.28 -4.82 -25.32
C MET A 16 -1.48 -5.33 -24.50
N ALA A 17 -2.71 -4.90 -24.79
CA ALA A 17 -3.88 -5.47 -24.16
C ALA A 17 -4.05 -6.95 -24.55
N ALA A 18 -4.21 -7.81 -23.54
CA ALA A 18 -4.46 -9.24 -23.72
C ALA A 18 -5.79 -9.68 -23.09
N GLN A 19 -6.30 -8.89 -22.14
CA GLN A 19 -7.57 -9.16 -21.47
C GLN A 19 -8.24 -7.84 -21.04
N ALA A 20 -9.57 -7.80 -21.17
CA ALA A 20 -10.41 -6.75 -20.63
C ALA A 20 -11.39 -7.31 -19.58
N ALA A 21 -11.82 -6.45 -18.66
CA ALA A 21 -12.85 -6.77 -17.68
C ALA A 21 -13.83 -5.61 -17.52
N ARG A 22 -15.12 -5.93 -17.35
CA ARG A 22 -16.16 -4.99 -16.92
C ARG A 22 -16.64 -5.39 -15.54
N LEU A 23 -16.64 -4.45 -14.60
CA LEU A 23 -17.11 -4.66 -13.25
C LEU A 23 -18.18 -3.62 -12.88
N LEU A 24 -19.24 -4.08 -12.23
CA LEU A 24 -20.17 -3.19 -11.54
C LEU A 24 -19.61 -2.93 -10.14
N ARG A 25 -19.30 -1.66 -9.85
CA ARG A 25 -18.83 -1.17 -8.56
C ARG A 25 -20.01 -0.58 -7.81
N GLN A 26 -20.14 -0.99 -6.56
CA GLN A 26 -21.17 -0.50 -5.66
C GLN A 26 -20.45 0.01 -4.41
N THR A 27 -20.66 1.29 -4.10
CA THR A 27 -20.04 1.97 -2.98
C THR A 27 -21.16 2.62 -2.18
N GLU A 28 -21.12 2.47 -0.86
CA GLU A 28 -22.12 3.05 0.02
C GLU A 28 -22.25 4.57 -0.20
N GLY A 29 -23.49 5.06 -0.27
CA GLY A 29 -23.78 6.47 -0.52
C GLY A 29 -23.49 6.97 -1.94
N ARG A 30 -23.12 6.08 -2.89
CA ARG A 30 -22.88 6.43 -4.30
C ARG A 30 -23.75 5.59 -5.23
N LYS A 31 -24.00 6.13 -6.43
CA LYS A 31 -24.65 5.38 -7.51
C LYS A 31 -23.73 4.26 -8.00
N ASP A 32 -24.36 3.18 -8.45
CA ASP A 32 -23.67 2.09 -9.11
C ASP A 32 -22.87 2.61 -10.31
N GLU A 33 -21.61 2.17 -10.42
CA GLU A 33 -20.67 2.61 -11.43
C GLU A 33 -20.18 1.39 -12.22
N GLU A 34 -20.23 1.46 -13.55
CA GLU A 34 -19.60 0.45 -14.39
C GLU A 34 -18.16 0.87 -14.70
N VAL A 35 -17.21 -0.01 -14.40
CA VAL A 35 -15.78 0.24 -14.61
C VAL A 35 -15.21 -0.79 -15.58
N ALA A 36 -14.53 -0.29 -16.62
CA ALA A 36 -13.73 -1.09 -17.55
C ALA A 36 -12.28 -1.14 -17.08
N LEU A 37 -11.68 -2.32 -17.13
CA LEU A 37 -10.28 -2.57 -16.81
C LEU A 37 -9.62 -3.29 -17.98
N ILE A 38 -8.33 -3.05 -18.18
CA ILE A 38 -7.50 -3.69 -19.20
C ILE A 38 -6.18 -4.16 -18.59
N THR A 39 -5.57 -5.19 -19.16
CA THR A 39 -4.28 -5.72 -18.73
C THR A 39 -3.57 -6.44 -19.86
N SER A 40 -2.24 -6.50 -19.78
CA SER A 40 -1.40 -7.38 -20.59
C SER A 40 -1.31 -8.80 -20.05
N ALA A 41 -1.82 -9.07 -18.83
CA ALA A 41 -1.80 -10.41 -18.26
C ALA A 41 -2.75 -11.38 -19.00
N PRO A 42 -2.28 -12.57 -19.40
CA PRO A 42 -3.13 -13.55 -20.07
C PRO A 42 -4.20 -14.12 -19.12
N ARG A 43 -5.30 -14.62 -19.70
CA ARG A 43 -6.43 -15.19 -18.92
C ARG A 43 -6.02 -16.35 -18.01
N ALA A 44 -4.99 -17.11 -18.38
CA ALA A 44 -4.46 -18.21 -17.57
C ALA A 44 -3.93 -17.72 -16.21
N GLU A 45 -3.31 -16.55 -16.18
CA GLU A 45 -2.70 -15.96 -14.97
C GLU A 45 -3.69 -15.10 -14.17
N LEU A 46 -4.63 -14.44 -14.86
CA LEU A 46 -5.56 -13.50 -14.24
C LEU A 46 -7.03 -13.88 -14.50
N LYS A 47 -7.53 -14.81 -13.69
CA LYS A 47 -8.95 -15.20 -13.64
C LYS A 47 -9.80 -14.10 -12.98
N ALA A 48 -11.11 -14.13 -13.24
CA ALA A 48 -12.10 -13.15 -12.72
C ALA A 48 -12.02 -12.89 -11.20
N GLN A 49 -11.82 -13.93 -10.39
CA GLN A 49 -11.66 -13.75 -8.93
C GLN A 49 -10.39 -12.99 -8.57
N ARG A 50 -9.29 -13.20 -9.31
CA ARG A 50 -8.01 -12.51 -9.10
C ARG A 50 -8.11 -11.05 -9.52
N TRP A 51 -8.81 -10.73 -10.61
CA TRP A 51 -9.17 -9.35 -10.98
C TRP A 51 -9.84 -8.60 -9.84
N LEU A 52 -10.93 -9.16 -9.28
CA LEU A 52 -11.65 -8.53 -8.18
C LEU A 52 -10.77 -8.30 -6.95
N ARG A 53 -9.91 -9.28 -6.64
CA ARG A 53 -8.96 -9.18 -5.52
C ARG A 53 -7.96 -8.05 -5.72
N LEU A 54 -7.34 -7.97 -6.89
CA LEU A 54 -6.35 -6.93 -7.20
C LEU A 54 -7.01 -5.54 -7.28
N ASN A 55 -8.17 -5.43 -7.94
CA ASN A 55 -8.91 -4.17 -8.02
C ASN A 55 -9.31 -3.65 -6.63
N ARG A 56 -9.70 -4.55 -5.70
CA ARG A 56 -9.92 -4.17 -4.30
C ARG A 56 -8.62 -3.82 -3.57
N ALA A 57 -7.56 -4.58 -3.77
CA ALA A 57 -6.27 -4.35 -3.12
C ALA A 57 -5.64 -3.00 -3.53
N GLY A 58 -5.92 -2.51 -4.74
CA GLY A 58 -5.46 -1.18 -5.19
C GLY A 58 -5.91 -0.05 -4.27
N TRP A 59 -7.11 -0.11 -3.70
CA TRP A 59 -7.60 0.86 -2.72
C TRP A 59 -6.76 0.88 -1.43
N GLY A 60 -6.09 -0.22 -1.09
CA GLY A 60 -5.19 -0.28 0.06
C GLY A 60 -3.97 0.63 -0.05
N ILE A 61 -3.64 1.10 -1.26
CA ILE A 61 -2.60 2.12 -1.46
C ILE A 61 -3.10 3.45 -0.89
N GLU A 62 -4.32 3.87 -1.24
CA GLU A 62 -4.91 5.12 -0.76
C GLU A 62 -5.30 5.04 0.72
N SER A 63 -6.12 4.05 1.07
CA SER A 63 -6.65 3.90 2.44
C SER A 63 -5.60 3.44 3.45
N GLY A 64 -4.44 3.00 2.99
CA GLY A 64 -3.39 2.45 3.84
C GLY A 64 -2.10 3.25 3.78
N LEU A 65 -1.45 3.31 2.62
CA LEU A 65 -0.15 3.96 2.48
C LEU A 65 -0.28 5.48 2.52
N HIS A 66 -1.14 6.07 1.69
CA HIS A 66 -1.31 7.53 1.64
C HIS A 66 -1.82 8.08 2.97
N GLN A 67 -2.91 7.51 3.51
CA GLN A 67 -3.43 7.92 4.82
C GLN A 67 -2.35 7.97 5.92
N ARG A 68 -1.46 6.97 5.99
CA ARG A 68 -0.38 6.95 7.00
C ARG A 68 0.65 8.03 6.74
N LEU A 69 1.04 8.26 5.49
CA LEU A 69 2.00 9.32 5.14
C LEU A 69 1.42 10.69 5.50
N ASP A 70 0.21 10.97 5.02
CA ASP A 70 -0.43 12.27 5.14
C ASP A 70 -0.74 12.58 6.62
N VAL A 71 -1.34 11.62 7.33
CA VAL A 71 -1.83 11.83 8.70
C VAL A 71 -0.81 11.43 9.76
N SER A 72 -0.32 10.18 9.76
CA SER A 72 0.55 9.67 10.83
C SER A 72 1.99 10.17 10.73
N TYR A 73 2.51 10.39 9.52
CA TYR A 73 3.83 10.99 9.28
C TYR A 73 3.74 12.49 8.99
N ASN A 74 2.52 13.04 8.99
CA ASN A 74 2.25 14.46 8.89
C ASN A 74 2.86 15.09 7.63
N ASP A 75 2.79 14.36 6.50
CA ASP A 75 3.43 14.79 5.26
C ASP A 75 2.82 16.10 4.73
N ASP A 76 1.50 16.25 4.85
CA ASP A 76 0.77 17.47 4.44
C ASP A 76 1.22 18.74 5.17
N ARG A 77 1.79 18.62 6.38
CA ARG A 77 2.31 19.75 7.17
C ARG A 77 3.83 19.87 7.10
N CYS A 78 4.49 19.08 6.26
CA CYS A 78 5.93 19.17 6.04
C CYS A 78 6.29 20.55 5.46
N ARG A 79 7.35 21.17 6.01
CA ARG A 79 7.86 22.49 5.55
C ARG A 79 9.21 22.41 4.85
N VAL A 80 9.69 21.21 4.57
CA VAL A 80 10.92 21.02 3.78
C VAL A 80 10.62 21.45 2.35
N GLN A 81 11.33 22.46 1.86
CA GLN A 81 11.09 23.05 0.54
C GLN A 81 12.15 22.69 -0.50
N SER A 82 13.26 22.05 -0.08
CA SER A 82 14.28 21.61 -1.04
C SER A 82 13.84 20.31 -1.71
N ASP A 83 14.01 20.23 -3.04
CA ASP A 83 13.65 19.04 -3.82
C ASP A 83 14.34 17.78 -3.28
N ASN A 84 15.65 17.86 -3.06
CA ASN A 84 16.44 16.78 -2.46
C ASN A 84 15.96 16.44 -1.04
N GLY A 85 15.59 17.45 -0.24
CA GLY A 85 15.11 17.24 1.12
C GLY A 85 13.77 16.52 1.14
N MET A 86 12.83 16.91 0.28
CA MET A 86 11.53 16.24 0.12
C MET A 86 11.72 14.80 -0.35
N TRP A 87 12.61 14.56 -1.32
CA TRP A 87 12.87 13.23 -1.84
C TRP A 87 13.45 12.29 -0.77
N VAL A 88 14.50 12.73 -0.07
CA VAL A 88 15.14 11.96 1.00
C VAL A 88 14.16 11.68 2.13
N LEU A 89 13.40 12.68 2.58
CA LEU A 89 12.41 12.53 3.63
C LEU A 89 11.28 11.56 3.23
N GLY A 90 10.79 11.65 1.99
CA GLY A 90 9.80 10.75 1.43
C GLY A 90 10.27 9.29 1.44
N MET A 91 11.53 9.05 1.08
CA MET A 91 12.12 7.70 1.17
C MET A 91 12.14 7.18 2.60
N PHE A 92 12.63 7.98 3.55
CA PHE A 92 12.69 7.55 4.95
C PHE A 92 11.31 7.28 5.55
N ARG A 93 10.30 8.09 5.24
CA ARG A 93 8.91 7.83 5.67
C ARG A 93 8.36 6.52 5.11
N ARG A 94 8.62 6.24 3.83
CA ARG A 94 8.21 4.97 3.20
C ARG A 94 8.94 3.76 3.81
N ILE A 95 10.24 3.89 4.08
CA ILE A 95 11.01 2.86 4.80
C ILE A 95 10.44 2.63 6.20
N ALA A 96 10.19 3.71 6.96
CA ALA A 96 9.61 3.62 8.29
C ALA A 96 8.22 2.95 8.27
N ASN A 97 7.39 3.27 7.27
CA ASN A 97 6.10 2.63 7.08
C ASN A 97 6.24 1.14 6.75
N SER A 98 7.20 0.74 5.90
CA SER A 98 7.47 -0.68 5.63
C SER A 98 7.91 -1.42 6.90
N LEU A 99 8.78 -0.82 7.72
CA LEU A 99 9.19 -1.40 9.01
C LEU A 99 8.01 -1.55 9.97
N PHE A 100 7.12 -0.56 10.02
CA PHE A 100 5.87 -0.66 10.77
C PHE A 100 5.01 -1.83 10.28
N MET A 101 4.83 -2.00 8.97
CA MET A 101 4.00 -3.08 8.41
C MET A 101 4.56 -4.46 8.78
N GLU A 102 5.88 -4.64 8.72
CA GLU A 102 6.56 -5.87 9.14
C GLU A 102 6.42 -6.13 10.65
N TRP A 103 6.60 -5.09 11.47
CA TRP A 103 6.40 -5.19 12.92
C TRP A 103 4.95 -5.52 13.28
N ARG A 104 3.98 -4.86 12.64
CA ARG A 104 2.55 -5.08 12.82
C ARG A 104 2.16 -6.52 12.49
N ALA A 105 2.68 -7.06 11.38
CA ALA A 105 2.41 -8.43 10.95
C ALA A 105 2.89 -9.49 11.95
N ALA A 106 3.91 -9.17 12.76
CA ALA A 106 4.41 -10.05 13.81
C ALA A 106 3.60 -9.99 15.12
N GLN A 107 2.66 -9.05 15.26
CA GLN A 107 1.87 -8.91 16.49
C GLN A 107 0.76 -9.96 16.57
N ARG A 108 0.40 -10.36 17.79
CA ARG A 108 -0.70 -11.30 18.04
C ARG A 108 -2.04 -10.78 17.50
N ARG A 109 -2.25 -9.47 17.57
CA ARG A 109 -3.43 -8.79 17.01
C ARG A 109 -2.99 -7.58 16.17
N PRO A 110 -2.64 -7.78 14.89
CA PRO A 110 -2.14 -6.72 14.02
C PRO A 110 -3.09 -5.53 13.89
N ASP A 111 -4.39 -5.74 14.08
CA ASP A 111 -5.42 -4.70 13.86
C ASP A 111 -5.60 -3.76 15.05
N HIS A 112 -4.98 -4.07 16.21
CA HIS A 112 -5.01 -3.22 17.40
C HIS A 112 -3.74 -2.39 17.58
N VAL A 113 -2.82 -2.43 16.62
CA VAL A 113 -1.61 -1.62 16.66
C VAL A 113 -1.59 -0.63 15.50
N THR A 114 -1.19 0.59 15.81
CA THR A 114 -1.19 1.73 14.90
C THR A 114 0.22 2.16 14.56
N THR A 115 0.35 3.00 13.53
CA THR A 115 1.62 3.64 13.18
C THR A 115 2.18 4.44 14.36
N THR A 116 1.30 5.10 15.13
CA THR A 116 1.69 5.88 16.31
C THR A 116 2.23 4.98 17.42
N ASP A 117 1.63 3.82 17.68
CA ASP A 117 2.16 2.87 18.68
C ASP A 117 3.59 2.44 18.35
N PHE A 118 3.86 2.19 17.07
CA PHE A 118 5.19 1.85 16.59
C PHE A 118 6.18 3.02 16.72
N GLN A 119 5.75 4.24 16.37
CA GLN A 119 6.56 5.44 16.56
C GLN A 119 6.88 5.67 18.05
N SER A 120 5.91 5.48 18.94
CA SER A 120 6.09 5.56 20.38
C SER A 120 7.09 4.51 20.88
N LEU A 121 6.96 3.25 20.45
CA LEU A 121 7.92 2.19 20.77
C LEU A 121 9.35 2.56 20.34
N MET A 122 9.50 3.08 19.11
CA MET A 122 10.80 3.50 18.58
C MET A 122 11.37 4.74 19.29
N ALA A 123 10.52 5.56 19.93
CA ALA A 123 10.91 6.76 20.65
C ALA A 123 11.25 6.52 22.13
N GLN A 124 10.76 5.42 22.72
CA GLN A 124 11.00 5.04 24.11
C GLN A 124 12.48 4.79 24.40
N ASP A 125 12.84 4.87 25.69
CA ASP A 125 14.17 4.54 26.22
C ASP A 125 15.32 5.13 25.37
N HIS A 126 15.29 6.45 25.17
CA HIS A 126 16.26 7.16 24.36
C HIS A 126 16.44 6.59 22.93
N ARG A 127 15.38 6.04 22.36
CA ARG A 127 15.34 5.39 21.04
C ARG A 127 16.17 4.10 20.97
N ALA A 128 16.38 3.41 22.09
CA ALA A 128 17.18 2.18 22.14
C ALA A 128 16.72 1.13 21.13
N ALA A 129 15.41 0.90 20.99
CA ALA A 129 14.85 -0.02 20.01
C ALA A 129 15.17 0.39 18.56
N ALA A 130 15.06 1.68 18.23
CA ALA A 130 15.38 2.18 16.90
C ALA A 130 16.88 2.07 16.60
N LEU A 131 17.74 2.41 17.56
CA LEU A 131 19.20 2.27 17.42
C LEU A 131 19.59 0.80 17.24
N ARG A 132 19.03 -0.12 18.03
CA ARG A 132 19.25 -1.57 17.86
C ARG A 132 18.79 -2.05 16.48
N LEU A 133 17.67 -1.56 15.98
CA LEU A 133 17.16 -1.92 14.66
C LEU A 133 18.13 -1.48 13.53
N VAL A 134 18.70 -0.28 13.63
CA VAL A 134 19.57 0.27 12.57
C VAL A 134 21.00 -0.24 12.67
N LEU A 135 21.52 -0.44 13.89
CA LEU A 135 22.94 -0.70 14.12
C LEU A 135 23.28 -2.20 14.22
N ASN A 136 22.31 -3.08 14.51
CA ASN A 136 22.58 -4.51 14.62
C ASN A 136 22.82 -5.15 13.24
N LYS A 137 23.78 -6.07 13.18
CA LYS A 137 24.05 -6.90 11.98
C LYS A 137 22.87 -7.79 11.56
N ARG A 138 22.01 -8.16 12.52
CA ARG A 138 20.83 -9.02 12.32
C ARG A 138 19.65 -8.48 13.13
N PRO A 139 19.05 -7.36 12.70
CA PRO A 139 17.98 -6.76 13.45
C PRO A 139 16.71 -7.62 13.38
N SER A 140 15.86 -7.52 14.39
CA SER A 140 14.61 -8.28 14.46
C SER A 140 13.49 -7.41 14.99
N LEU A 141 12.49 -7.13 14.13
CA LEU A 141 11.30 -6.38 14.51
C LEU A 141 10.38 -7.18 15.46
N LYS A 142 10.54 -8.50 15.55
CA LYS A 142 9.77 -9.35 16.48
C LYS A 142 10.22 -9.21 17.94
N ARG A 143 11.44 -8.71 18.18
CA ARG A 143 12.10 -8.63 19.49
C ARG A 143 12.52 -7.19 19.78
N LEU A 144 11.58 -6.26 19.65
CA LEU A 144 11.81 -4.84 19.94
C LEU A 144 11.58 -4.49 21.43
N SER A 145 11.16 -5.46 22.24
CA SER A 145 11.16 -5.42 23.71
C SER A 145 12.28 -6.29 24.27
#